data_AF-A0A974PUD4-F1
#
_entry.id   AF-A0A974PUD4-F1
#
_cell.length_a   1.000
_cell.length_b   1.000
_cell.length_c   1.000
_cell.angle_alpha   90.00
_cell.angle_beta   90.00
_cell.angle_gamma   90.00
#
_symmetry.space_group_name_H-M   'P 1'
#
loop_
_entity.id
_entity.type
_entity.pdbx_description
1 polymer ?
#
loop_
_entity_poly.entity_id
_entity_poly.type
_entity_poly.pdbx_seq_one_letter_code
_entity_poly.pdbx_strand_id
1 'polypeptide(L)'
;MSRERLCTLALAALALALVLAEPAFASGGGSLPWEGPLQQIQQSITGPVAGFIALAAVAVAGGMLIFGGELNDFARRLMYVVLVAGILLGATQIVALFGASGASIGDVASSRLIERAGEGGRG
;
A
#
# COMPACT_ATOMS: atom_id res chain seq x y z
N MET A 1 15.28 8.94 32.14
CA MET A 1 16.04 9.50 31.00
C MET A 1 16.82 8.46 30.18
N SER A 2 17.28 7.33 30.71
CA SER A 2 18.06 6.33 29.93
C SER A 2 17.24 5.51 28.92
N ARG A 3 15.97 5.19 29.24
CA ARG A 3 15.09 4.39 28.36
C ARG A 3 14.64 5.13 27.09
N GLU A 4 14.33 6.41 27.21
CA GLU A 4 13.95 7.25 26.07
C GLU A 4 15.11 7.43 25.10
N ARG A 5 16.33 7.59 25.62
CA ARG A 5 17.56 7.63 24.82
C ARG A 5 17.88 6.31 24.13
N LEU A 6 17.57 5.18 24.78
CA LEU A 6 17.72 3.86 24.15
C LEU A 6 16.68 3.64 23.04
N CYS A 7 15.43 4.07 23.23
CA CYS A 7 14.41 4.00 22.19
C CYS A 7 14.73 4.90 20.99
N THR A 8 15.20 6.13 21.21
CA THR A 8 15.58 7.02 20.12
C THR A 8 16.79 6.50 19.34
N LEU A 9 17.78 5.92 20.03
CA LEU A 9 18.92 5.27 19.37
C LEU A 9 18.51 4.02 18.59
N ALA A 10 17.60 3.20 19.11
CA ALA A 10 17.10 2.02 18.41
C ALA A 10 16.31 2.39 17.14
N LEU A 11 15.47 3.42 17.21
CA LEU A 11 14.73 3.93 16.06
C LEU A 11 15.66 4.56 15.01
N ALA A 12 16.67 5.32 15.44
CA ALA A 12 17.67 5.89 14.55
C ALA A 12 18.50 4.79 13.85
N ALA A 13 18.89 3.75 14.58
CA ALA A 13 19.61 2.61 14.03
C ALA A 13 18.77 1.81 13.03
N LEU A 14 17.47 1.62 13.31
CA LEU A 14 16.54 0.96 12.39
C LEU A 14 16.34 1.80 11.11
N ALA A 15 16.15 3.12 11.25
CA ALA A 15 16.01 4.01 10.10
C ALA A 15 17.29 4.01 9.24
N LEU A 16 18.46 4.02 9.87
CA LEU A 16 19.74 3.94 9.17
C LEU A 16 19.93 2.59 8.47
N ALA A 17 19.54 1.48 9.11
CA ALA A 17 19.57 0.15 8.51
C ALA A 17 18.63 0.04 7.30
N LEU A 18 17.48 0.71 7.31
CA LEU A 18 16.56 0.76 6.17
C LEU A 18 17.07 1.62 5.02
N VAL A 19 17.83 2.69 5.31
CA VAL A 19 18.48 3.52 4.28
C VAL A 19 19.69 2.81 3.66
N LEU A 20 20.41 2.02 4.46
CA LEU A 20 21.55 1.20 4.02
C LEU A 20 21.13 -0.16 3.45
N ALA A 21 19.86 -0.52 3.54
CA ALA A 21 19.33 -1.73 2.93
C ALA A 21 19.31 -1.56 1.41
N GLU A 22 20.41 -1.95 0.76
CA GLU A 22 20.43 -2.15 -0.69
C GLU A 22 19.39 -3.22 -1.08
N PRO A 23 18.74 -3.09 -2.25
CA PRO A 23 17.82 -4.12 -2.72
C PRO A 23 18.58 -5.46 -2.80
N ALA A 24 18.18 -6.43 -1.98
CA ALA A 24 18.65 -7.79 -2.12
C ALA A 24 18.05 -8.37 -3.40
N PHE A 25 18.73 -8.17 -4.52
CA PHE A 25 18.46 -8.91 -5.75
C PHE A 25 18.77 -10.37 -5.48
N ALA A 26 17.73 -11.16 -5.23
CA ALA A 26 17.80 -12.61 -5.28
C ALA A 26 17.96 -13.05 -6.74
N SER A 27 19.11 -12.75 -7.33
CA SER A 27 19.57 -13.26 -8.63
C SER A 27 20.92 -13.92 -8.41
N GLY A 28 20.93 -15.01 -7.65
CA GLY A 28 22.16 -15.68 -7.24
C GLY A 28 21.90 -17.15 -6.98
N GLY A 29 21.60 -17.92 -8.02
CA GLY A 29 21.30 -19.34 -7.86
C GLY A 29 21.13 -20.11 -9.16
N GLY A 30 22.15 -20.13 -10.01
CA GLY A 30 22.28 -21.12 -11.08
C GLY A 30 21.74 -20.69 -12.44
N SER A 31 22.63 -20.56 -13.41
CA SER A 31 22.34 -20.32 -14.82
C SER A 31 21.55 -21.48 -15.42
N LEU A 32 20.23 -21.40 -15.33
CA LEU A 32 19.35 -22.33 -16.03
C LEU A 32 19.16 -21.78 -17.46
N PRO A 33 19.20 -22.62 -18.51
CA PRO A 33 19.22 -22.15 -19.91
C PRO A 33 17.98 -21.34 -20.33
N TRP A 34 16.91 -21.38 -19.53
CA TRP A 34 15.70 -20.59 -19.70
C TRP A 34 15.73 -19.21 -19.00
N GLU A 35 16.72 -18.91 -18.15
CA GLU A 35 16.84 -17.60 -17.52
C GLU A 35 17.08 -16.49 -18.56
N GLY A 36 17.95 -16.70 -19.54
CA GLY A 36 18.24 -15.69 -20.56
C GLY A 36 17.00 -15.25 -21.35
N PRO A 37 16.20 -16.19 -21.88
CA PRO A 37 14.92 -15.87 -22.52
C PRO A 37 13.92 -15.17 -21.58
N LEU A 38 13.80 -15.60 -20.32
CA LEU A 38 12.89 -14.97 -19.36
C LEU A 38 13.34 -13.56 -18.95
N GLN A 39 14.65 -13.33 -18.83
CA GLN A 39 15.23 -12.00 -18.61
C GLN A 39 15.00 -11.08 -19.80
N GLN A 40 15.09 -11.58 -21.04
CA GLN A 40 14.74 -10.82 -22.23
C GLN A 40 13.27 -10.38 -22.25
N ILE A 41 12.35 -11.26 -21.85
CA ILE A 41 10.93 -10.91 -21.74
C ILE A 41 10.74 -9.87 -20.64
N GLN A 42 11.37 -10.05 -19.47
CA GLN A 42 11.28 -9.08 -18.39
C GLN A 42 11.80 -7.71 -18.82
N GLN A 43 12.98 -7.65 -19.46
CA GLN A 43 13.53 -6.41 -20.01
C GLN A 43 12.72 -5.85 -21.17
N SER A 44 11.98 -6.65 -21.93
CA SER A 44 11.08 -6.14 -22.99
C SER A 44 9.82 -5.49 -22.41
N ILE A 45 9.36 -5.97 -21.26
CA ILE A 45 8.18 -5.44 -20.55
C ILE A 45 8.53 -4.21 -19.69
N THR A 46 9.75 -4.11 -19.18
CA THR A 46 10.19 -2.95 -18.36
C THR A 46 11.13 -1.99 -19.10
N GLY A 47 11.63 -2.37 -20.27
CA GLY A 47 12.59 -1.58 -21.05
C GLY A 47 11.97 -0.59 -22.02
N PRO A 48 12.79 0.01 -22.90
CA PRO A 48 12.37 1.10 -23.80
C PRO A 48 11.20 0.74 -24.71
N VAL A 49 11.07 -0.53 -25.09
CA VAL A 49 10.01 -1.05 -25.96
C VAL A 49 8.63 -0.85 -25.32
N ALA A 50 8.48 -1.16 -24.03
CA ALA A 50 7.24 -0.92 -23.31
C ALA A 50 6.89 0.58 -23.25
N GLY A 51 7.91 1.44 -23.11
CA GLY A 51 7.75 2.90 -23.18
C GLY A 51 7.20 3.37 -24.53
N PHE A 52 7.71 2.86 -25.65
CA PHE A 52 7.20 3.19 -26.99
C PHE A 52 5.77 2.70 -27.21
N ILE A 53 5.44 1.50 -26.70
CA ILE A 53 4.06 0.97 -26.77
C ILE A 53 3.10 1.84 -25.94
N ALA A 54 3.49 2.23 -24.73
CA ALA A 54 2.70 3.12 -23.89
C ALA A 54 2.48 4.48 -24.55
N LEU A 55 3.52 5.07 -25.13
CA LEU A 55 3.44 6.33 -25.86
C LEU A 55 2.50 6.23 -27.08
N ALA A 56 2.60 5.13 -27.85
CA ALA A 56 1.70 4.88 -28.97
C ALA A 56 0.23 4.73 -28.51
N ALA A 57 -0.02 4.00 -27.42
CA ALA A 57 -1.36 3.82 -26.87
C ALA A 57 -1.98 5.16 -26.41
N VAL A 58 -1.20 6.02 -25.74
CA VAL A 58 -1.65 7.36 -25.33
C VAL A 58 -1.95 8.24 -26.54
N ALA A 59 -1.12 8.18 -27.58
CA ALA A 59 -1.35 8.92 -28.82
C ALA A 59 -2.63 8.46 -29.54
N VAL A 60 -2.88 7.15 -29.61
CA VAL A 60 -4.11 6.59 -30.18
C VAL A 60 -5.33 6.98 -29.35
N ALA A 61 -5.25 6.89 -28.01
CA ALA A 61 -6.33 7.31 -27.13
C ALA A 61 -6.63 8.82 -27.26
N GLY A 62 -5.60 9.67 -27.31
CA GLY A 62 -5.73 11.11 -27.55
C GLY A 62 -6.28 11.43 -28.94
N GLY A 63 -5.84 10.70 -29.97
CA GLY A 63 -6.36 10.80 -31.34
C GLY A 63 -7.83 10.42 -31.43
N MET A 64 -8.23 9.32 -30.79
CA MET A 64 -9.64 8.89 -30.72
C MET A 64 -10.51 9.94 -29.99
N LEU A 65 -9.96 10.61 -28.97
CA LEU A 65 -10.64 11.70 -28.26
C LEU A 65 -10.82 12.95 -29.13
N ILE A 66 -9.83 13.34 -29.93
CA ILE A 66 -9.89 14.56 -30.76
C ILE A 66 -10.75 14.35 -32.01
N PHE A 67 -10.61 13.19 -32.68
CA PHE A 67 -11.31 12.89 -33.92
C PHE A 67 -12.72 12.30 -33.71
N GLY A 68 -13.13 12.09 -32.45
CA GLY A 68 -14.53 11.83 -32.12
C GLY A 68 -14.99 10.40 -32.39
N GLY A 69 -14.22 9.40 -31.96
CA GLY A 69 -14.72 8.02 -31.84
C GLY A 69 -15.48 7.85 -30.53
N GLU A 70 -16.80 7.66 -30.59
CA GLU A 70 -17.72 7.39 -29.45
C GLU A 70 -17.29 8.02 -28.11
N LEU A 71 -16.98 9.33 -28.13
CA LEU A 71 -16.49 10.09 -26.97
C LEU A 71 -17.37 9.90 -25.73
N ASN A 72 -18.67 9.80 -25.95
CA ASN A 72 -19.66 9.57 -24.92
C ASN A 72 -19.47 8.20 -24.23
N ASP A 73 -19.17 7.14 -24.99
CA ASP A 73 -18.89 5.80 -24.43
C ASP A 73 -17.54 5.73 -23.74
N PHE A 74 -16.50 6.36 -24.30
CA PHE A 74 -15.20 6.47 -23.65
C PHE A 74 -15.29 7.23 -22.32
N ALA A 75 -15.92 8.41 -22.32
CA ALA A 75 -16.12 9.21 -21.12
C ALA A 75 -16.94 8.46 -20.07
N ARG A 76 -17.98 7.74 -20.50
CA ARG A 76 -18.80 6.89 -19.62
C ARG A 76 -17.96 5.77 -19.00
N ARG A 77 -17.10 5.12 -19.78
CA ARG A 77 -16.21 4.06 -19.28
C ARG A 77 -15.13 4.59 -18.34
N LEU A 78 -14.55 5.75 -18.65
CA LEU A 78 -13.55 6.41 -17.82
C LEU A 78 -14.14 6.85 -16.47
N MET A 79 -15.36 7.40 -16.49
CA MET A 79 -16.10 7.71 -15.27
C MET A 79 -16.26 6.47 -14.38
N TYR A 80 -16.64 5.30 -14.92
CA TYR A 80 -16.76 4.07 -14.11
C TYR A 80 -15.43 3.67 -13.47
N VAL A 81 -14.33 3.73 -14.22
CA VAL A 81 -12.99 3.38 -13.71
C VAL A 81 -12.59 4.32 -12.58
N VAL A 82 -12.77 5.64 -12.77
CA VAL A 82 -12.44 6.66 -11.76
C VAL A 82 -13.33 6.50 -10.52
N LEU A 83 -14.62 6.24 -10.70
CA LEU A 83 -15.58 6.07 -9.61
C LEU A 83 -15.23 4.85 -8.75
N VAL A 84 -14.90 3.72 -9.37
CA VAL A 84 -14.44 2.51 -8.65
C VAL A 84 -13.11 2.76 -7.95
N ALA A 85 -12.12 3.34 -8.64
CA ALA A 85 -10.82 3.63 -8.04
C ALA A 85 -10.95 4.60 -6.85
N GLY A 86 -11.75 5.65 -6.97
CA GLY A 86 -12.01 6.61 -5.90
C GLY A 86 -12.66 5.97 -4.68
N ILE A 87 -13.64 5.08 -4.89
CA ILE A 87 -14.26 4.32 -3.78
C ILE A 87 -13.23 3.42 -3.10
N LEU A 88 -12.41 2.68 -3.84
CA LEU A 88 -11.39 1.80 -3.27
C LEU A 88 -10.36 2.57 -2.44
N LEU A 89 -9.90 3.72 -2.94
CA LEU A 89 -8.96 4.58 -2.23
C LEU A 89 -9.59 5.25 -0.99
N GLY A 90 -10.87 5.61 -1.06
CA GLY A 90 -11.60 6.25 0.04
C GLY A 90 -12.22 5.28 1.05
N ALA A 91 -12.28 3.97 0.73
CA ALA A 91 -13.00 2.98 1.52
C ALA A 91 -12.49 2.88 2.96
N THR A 92 -11.18 2.94 3.19
CA THR A 92 -10.58 2.87 4.54
C THR A 92 -11.02 4.02 5.42
N GLN A 93 -11.17 5.23 4.85
CA GLN A 93 -11.64 6.41 5.57
C GLN A 93 -13.12 6.28 5.94
N ILE A 94 -13.94 5.74 5.03
CA ILE A 94 -15.36 5.47 5.31
C ILE A 94 -15.49 4.43 6.42
N VAL A 95 -14.72 3.33 6.37
CA VAL A 95 -14.72 2.29 7.41
C VAL A 95 -14.27 2.87 8.76
N ALA A 96 -13.28 3.76 8.79
CA ALA A 96 -12.81 4.38 10.02
C ALA A 96 -13.90 5.24 10.71
N LEU A 97 -14.74 5.94 9.95
CA LEU A 97 -15.84 6.76 10.50
C LEU A 97 -16.88 5.93 11.27
N PHE A 98 -17.08 4.66 10.87
CA PHE A 98 -18.03 3.76 11.51
C PHE A 98 -17.37 2.73 12.45
N GLY A 99 -16.07 2.45 12.28
CA GLY A 99 -15.31 1.52 13.11
C GLY A 99 -14.84 2.11 14.45
N ALA A 100 -14.58 3.42 14.52
CA ALA A 100 -14.16 4.08 15.76
C ALA A 100 -15.30 4.24 16.81
N SER A 101 -16.56 4.15 16.37
CA SER A 101 -17.74 4.23 17.24
C SER A 101 -18.18 2.87 17.80
N GLY A 102 -17.44 1.79 17.52
CA GLY A 102 -17.67 0.48 18.12
C GLY A 102 -17.30 0.51 19.60
N ALA A 103 -18.30 0.70 20.46
CA ALA A 103 -18.11 0.71 21.91
C ALA A 103 -17.36 -0.54 22.39
N SER A 104 -16.16 -0.36 22.97
CA SER A 104 -15.49 -1.41 23.73
C SER A 104 -16.23 -1.59 25.06
N ILE A 105 -17.26 -2.42 25.05
CA ILE A 105 -17.84 -2.98 26.27
C ILE A 105 -16.78 -3.95 26.84
N GLY A 106 -15.86 -3.39 27.60
CA GLY A 106 -14.74 -4.13 28.20
C GLY A 106 -14.13 -3.47 29.43
N ASP A 107 -14.23 -2.15 29.59
CA ASP A 107 -13.43 -1.46 30.60
C ASP A 107 -14.11 -1.29 31.98
N VAL A 108 -15.45 -1.38 32.04
CA VAL A 108 -16.18 -1.20 33.32
C VAL A 108 -16.16 -2.46 34.19
N ALA A 109 -16.00 -3.65 33.62
CA ALA A 109 -15.91 -4.89 34.41
C ALA A 109 -14.52 -5.06 35.05
N SER A 110 -13.45 -4.74 34.31
CA SER A 110 -12.08 -4.80 34.83
C SER A 110 -11.83 -3.77 35.95
N SER A 111 -12.36 -2.54 35.80
CA SER A 111 -12.19 -1.50 36.83
C SER A 111 -12.88 -1.86 38.14
N ARG A 112 -14.09 -2.44 38.09
CA ARG A 112 -14.81 -2.89 39.31
C ARG A 112 -14.20 -4.11 39.98
N LEU A 113 -13.56 -5.01 39.22
CA LEU A 113 -12.82 -6.13 39.79
C LEU A 113 -11.53 -5.68 40.48
N ILE A 114 -10.85 -4.67 39.93
CA ILE A 114 -9.67 -4.05 40.55
C ILE A 114 -10.04 -3.25 41.81
N GLU A 115 -11.16 -2.51 41.80
CA GLU A 115 -11.64 -1.76 42.96
C GLU A 115 -12.05 -2.68 44.13
N ARG A 116 -12.77 -3.78 43.86
CA ARG A 116 -13.07 -4.80 44.87
C ARG A 116 -11.84 -5.53 45.40
N ALA A 117 -10.81 -5.72 44.59
CA ALA A 117 -9.56 -6.33 45.02
C ALA A 117 -8.75 -5.42 45.97
N GLY A 118 -8.93 -4.10 45.90
CA GLY A 118 -8.28 -3.13 46.79
C GLY A 118 -8.93 -2.97 48.16
N GLU A 119 -10.21 -3.32 48.31
CA GLU A 119 -10.99 -3.10 49.53
C GLU A 119 -10.90 -4.25 50.55
N GLY A 120 -10.52 -5.47 50.12
CA GLY A 120 -10.42 -6.66 50.97
C GLY A 120 -9.16 -6.78 51.83
N GLY A 121 -8.23 -5.81 51.77
CA GLY A 121 -6.93 -5.88 52.44
C GLY A 121 -6.79 -5.06 53.73
N ARG A 122 -7.89 -4.53 54.28
CA ARG A 122 -7.87 -3.59 55.43
C ARG A 122 -8.77 -3.97 56.62
N GLY A 123 -9.17 -5.23 56.73
CA GLY A 123 -9.89 -5.78 57.89
C GLY A 123 -8.98 -6.62 58.77
#